data_AF-A0A1M6TLK3-F1
#
_entry.id   AF-A0A1M6TLK3-F1
#
_cell.length_a   1.000
_cell.length_b   1.000
_cell.length_c   1.000
_cell.angle_alpha   90.00
_cell.angle_beta   90.00
_cell.angle_gamma   90.00
#
_symmetry.space_group_name_H-M   'P 1'
#
loop_
_entity.id
_entity.type
_entity.pdbx_description
1 polymer ?
#
loop_
_entity_poly.entity_id
_entity_poly.type
_entity_poly.pdbx_seq_one_letter_code
_entity_poly.pdbx_strand_id
1 'polypeptide(L)' 'MLLQCFLTFVVLLICGGAVAALATVITWQEQAPSAAIRRQRLLGVVPISSFLLLILLGAIFSVMLLWSGRGADLLATL' A
#
# COMPACT_ATOMS: atom_id res chain seq x y z
N MET A 1 21.61 9.14 6.44
CA MET A 1 20.62 10.24 6.26
C MET A 1 20.05 10.29 4.84
N LEU A 2 20.83 10.56 3.79
CA LEU A 2 20.31 10.60 2.40
C LEU A 2 19.58 9.32 1.96
N LEU A 3 20.16 8.15 2.20
CA LEU A 3 19.55 6.85 1.90
C LEU A 3 18.22 6.63 2.64
N GLN A 4 18.16 7.05 3.91
CA GLN A 4 16.97 6.97 4.75
C GLN A 4 15.84 7.88 4.24
N CYS A 5 16.17 9.10 3.80
CA CYS A 5 15.21 10.00 3.16
C CYS A 5 14.70 9.43 1.83
N PHE A 6 15.60 8.87 1.01
CA PHE A 6 15.22 8.24 -0.26
C PHE A 6 14.27 7.04 -0.04
N LEU A 7 14.59 6.15 0.89
CA LEU A 7 13.72 5.03 1.25
C LEU A 7 12.36 5.50 1.78
N THR A 8 12.33 6.54 2.61
CA THR A 8 11.07 7.13 3.08
C THR A 8 10.24 7.67 1.91
N PHE A 9 10.87 8.33 0.94
CA PHE A 9 10.20 8.83 -0.25
C PHE A 9 9.63 7.71 -1.12
N VAL A 10 10.39 6.63 -1.33
CA VAL A 10 9.91 5.43 -2.05
C VAL A 10 8.68 4.84 -1.35
N VAL A 11 8.71 4.72 -0.02
CA VAL A 11 7.57 4.22 0.74
C VAL A 11 6.34 5.14 0.60
N LEU A 12 6.54 6.46 0.61
CA LEU A 12 5.44 7.41 0.37
C LEU A 12 4.81 7.25 -1.02
N LEU A 13 5.63 7.03 -2.06
CA LEU A 13 5.12 6.75 -3.41
C LEU A 13 4.31 5.44 -3.44
N ILE A 14 4.79 4.40 -2.76
CA ILE A 14 4.06 3.13 -2.65
C ILE A 14 2.72 3.34 -1.95
N CYS A 15 2.69 4.09 -0.84
CA CYS A 15 1.45 4.44 -0.14
C CYS A 15 0.49 5.21 -1.04
N GLY A 16 0.95 6.27 -1.71
CA GLY A 16 0.13 7.06 -2.63
C GLY A 16 -0.43 6.22 -3.77
N GLY A 17 0.39 5.36 -4.37
CA GLY A 17 -0.02 4.43 -5.42
C GLY A 17 -1.05 3.41 -4.92
N ALA A 18 -0.87 2.85 -3.73
CA ALA A 18 -1.80 1.89 -3.15
C ALA A 18 -3.16 2.52 -2.82
N VAL A 19 -3.18 3.76 -2.32
CA VAL A 19 -4.43 4.52 -2.09
C VAL A 19 -5.13 4.83 -3.41
N ALA A 20 -4.40 5.25 -4.44
CA ALA A 20 -4.98 5.48 -5.77
C ALA A 20 -5.53 4.19 -6.40
N ALA A 21 -4.83 3.06 -6.23
CA ALA A 21 -5.30 1.74 -6.66
C ALA A 21 -6.56 1.30 -5.90
N LEU A 22 -6.62 1.52 -4.59
CA LEU A 22 -7.83 1.26 -3.80
C LEU A 22 -9.01 2.11 -4.30
N ALA A 23 -8.78 3.40 -4.53
CA ALA A 23 -9.83 4.30 -5.02
C ALA A 23 -10.37 3.84 -6.38
N THR A 24 -9.49 3.53 -7.33
CA THR A 24 -9.89 3.03 -8.66
C THR A 24 -10.65 1.72 -8.60
N VAL A 25 -10.21 0.77 -7.77
CA VAL A 25 -10.89 -0.51 -7.57
C VAL A 25 -12.29 -0.33 -6.97
N ILE A 26 -12.44 0.57 -5.99
CA ILE A 26 -13.73 0.89 -5.36
C ILE A 26 -14.65 1.59 -6.35
N THR A 27 -14.17 2.60 -7.06
CA THR A 27 -14.94 3.31 -8.10
C THR A 27 -15.40 2.34 -9.19
N TRP A 28 -14.55 1.38 -9.58
CA TRP A 28 -14.92 0.34 -10.54
C TRP A 28 -15.99 -0.62 -10.00
N GLN A 29 -16.07 -0.85 -8.68
CA GLN A 29 -17.21 -1.57 -8.07
C GLN A 29 -18.50 -0.76 -8.10
N GLU A 30 -18.43 0.52 -7.80
CA GLU A 30 -19.62 1.38 -7.73
C GLU A 30 -20.27 1.57 -9.10
N GLN A 31 -19.47 1.59 -10.16
CA GLN A 31 -19.96 1.68 -11.55
C GLN A 31 -20.54 0.35 -12.09
N ALA A 32 -20.70 -0.69 -11.26
CA ALA A 32 -21.26 -1.95 -11.72
C ALA A 32 -22.78 -1.83 -12.03
N PRO A 33 -23.22 -2.18 -13.25
CA PRO A 33 -24.60 -1.91 -13.70
C PRO A 33 -25.66 -2.83 -13.08
N SER A 34 -25.28 -3.91 -12.38
CA SER A 34 -26.23 -4.82 -11.73
C SER A 34 -25.68 -5.42 -10.44
N ALA A 35 -26.58 -5.82 -9.53
CA ALA A 35 -26.22 -6.43 -8.25
C ALA A 35 -25.48 -7.78 -8.42
N ALA A 36 -25.79 -8.54 -9.47
CA ALA A 36 -25.10 -9.79 -9.79
C ALA A 36 -23.65 -9.55 -10.23
N ILE A 37 -23.42 -8.56 -11.09
CA ILE A 37 -22.08 -8.18 -11.55
C ILE A 37 -21.27 -7.61 -10.38
N ARG A 38 -21.89 -6.81 -9.50
CA ARG A 38 -21.24 -6.29 -8.28
C ARG A 38 -20.76 -7.42 -7.35
N ARG A 39 -21.58 -8.45 -7.13
CA ARG A 39 -21.16 -9.65 -6.35
C ARG A 39 -20.03 -10.43 -7.01
N GLN A 40 -20.07 -10.58 -8.33
CA GLN A 40 -18.99 -11.27 -9.04
C GLN A 40 -17.68 -10.50 -8.95
N ARG A 41 -17.71 -9.17 -9.09
CA ARG A 41 -16.50 -8.36 -9.00
C ARG A 41 -15.96 -8.25 -7.57
N LEU A 42 -16.81 -8.36 -6.54
CA LEU A 42 -16.38 -8.44 -5.14
C LEU A 42 -15.37 -9.57 -4.90
N LEU A 43 -15.47 -10.70 -5.62
CA LEU A 43 -14.50 -11.81 -5.53
C LEU A 43 -13.09 -11.41 -5.94
N GLY A 44 -12.94 -10.43 -6.84
CA GLY A 44 -11.65 -9.86 -7.23
C GLY A 44 -11.26 -8.66 -6.37
N VAL A 45 -12.23 -7.82 -6.01
CA VAL A 45 -11.96 -6.58 -5.27
C VAL A 45 -11.55 -6.84 -3.82
N VAL A 46 -12.15 -7.80 -3.14
CA VAL A 46 -11.78 -8.14 -1.76
C VAL A 46 -10.30 -8.56 -1.65
N PRO A 47 -9.78 -9.53 -2.44
CA PRO A 47 -8.37 -9.91 -2.35
C PRO A 47 -7.44 -8.78 -2.83
N ILE A 48 -7.81 -8.03 -3.87
CA ILE A 48 -6.99 -6.88 -4.34
C ILE A 48 -6.88 -5.82 -3.25
N SER A 49 -8.00 -5.43 -2.64
CA SER A 49 -8.01 -4.45 -1.54
C SER A 49 -7.27 -4.97 -0.32
N SER A 50 -7.41 -6.26 0.02
CA SER A 50 -6.66 -6.88 1.11
C SER A 50 -5.15 -6.84 0.86
N PHE A 51 -4.71 -7.15 -0.35
CA PHE A 51 -3.31 -7.06 -0.76
C PHE A 51 -2.77 -5.62 -0.69
N LEU A 52 -3.54 -4.64 -1.19
CA LEU A 52 -3.20 -3.21 -1.11
C LEU A 52 -3.09 -2.72 0.33
N LEU A 53 -3.98 -3.17 1.22
CA LEU A 53 -3.93 -2.88 2.65
C LEU A 53 -2.69 -3.49 3.33
N LEU A 54 -2.33 -4.73 2.97
CA LEU A 54 -1.10 -5.37 3.44
C LEU A 54 0.15 -4.59 3.01
N ILE A 55 0.17 -4.11 1.76
CA ILE A 55 1.24 -3.23 1.27
C ILE A 55 1.30 -1.95 2.10
N LEU A 56 0.15 -1.30 2.33
CA LEU A 56 0.09 -0.07 3.13
C LEU A 56 0.60 -0.29 4.56
N LEU A 57 0.19 -1.40 5.18
CA LEU A 57 0.62 -1.78 6.52
C LEU A 57 2.13 -2.05 6.55
N GLY A 58 2.64 -2.83 5.59
CA GLY A 58 4.07 -3.10 5.44
C GLY A 58 4.89 -1.85 5.18
N ALA A 59 4.38 -0.91 4.39
CA ALA A 59 4.98 0.39 4.14
C ALA A 59 5.09 1.22 5.44
N ILE A 60 3.99 1.38 6.18
CA ILE A 60 3.99 2.11 7.46
C ILE A 60 4.94 1.45 8.46
N PHE A 61 4.91 0.12 8.56
CA PHE A 61 5.80 -0.63 9.43
C PHE A 61 7.27 -0.41 9.03
N SER A 62 7.56 -0.42 7.73
CA SER A 62 8.91 -0.17 7.20
C SER A 62 9.39 1.24 7.56
N VAL A 63 8.54 2.27 7.48
CA VAL A 63 8.87 3.63 7.91
C VAL A 63 9.14 3.68 9.41
N MET A 64 8.28 3.05 10.23
CA MET A 64 8.50 2.99 11.67
C MET A 64 9.83 2.30 12.03
N LEU A 65 10.16 1.21 11.34
CA LEU A 65 11.41 0.48 11.53
C LEU A 65 12.62 1.31 11.06
N LEU A 66 12.49 1.95 9.90
CA LEU A 66 13.52 2.78 9.29
C LEU A 66 13.88 3.98 10.17
N TRP A 67 12.88 4.58 10.81
CA TRP A 67 13.04 5.68 11.77
C TRP A 67 13.23 5.22 13.22
N SER A 68 13.20 3.91 13.48
CA SER A 68 13.59 3.37 14.78
C SER A 68 15.10 3.46 14.97
N GLY A 69 15.58 3.46 16.23
CA GLY A 69 17.01 3.46 16.54
C GLY A 69 17.79 2.31 15.86
N ARG A 70 17.14 1.15 15.64
CA ARG A 70 17.72 0.00 14.91
C ARG A 70 17.79 0.18 13.40
N GLY A 71 16.99 1.08 12.82
CA GLY A 71 16.96 1.32 11.38
C GLY A 71 18.27 1.92 10.86
N ALA A 72 18.90 2.79 11.66
CA ALA A 72 20.21 3.34 11.35
C ALA A 72 21.32 2.27 11.35
N ASP A 73 21.29 1.34 12.31
CA ASP A 73 22.27 0.26 12.43
C ASP A 73 22.17 -0.73 11.26
N LEU A 74 20.96 -1.11 10.85
CA LEU A 74 20.71 -1.98 9.69
C LEU A 74 21.15 -1.34 8.36
N LEU A 75 20.94 -0.03 8.20
CA LEU A 75 21.43 0.70 7.03
C LEU A 75 22.95 0.86 7.01
N ALA A 76 23.60 0.89 8.17
CA ALA A 76 25.06 0.98 8.25
C ALA A 76 25.77 -0.32 7.86
N THR A 77 25.05 -1.44 7.81
CA THR A 77 25.55 -2.75 7.36
C THR A 77 25.39 -3.03 5.86
N LEU A 78 24.73 -2.12 5.12
CA LEU A 78 24.50 -2.18 3.67
C LEU A 78 25.49 -1.29 2.92
#